data_AF-A0A2S8ZRT7-F1
#
_entry.id   AF-A0A2S8ZRT7-F1
#
_cell.length_a   1.000
_cell.length_b   1.000
_cell.length_c   1.000
_cell.angle_alpha   90.00
_cell.angle_beta   90.00
_cell.angle_gamma   90.00
#
_symmetry.space_group_name_H-M   'P 1'
#
loop_
_entity.id
_entity.type
_entity.pdbx_description
1 polymer ?
#
loop_
_entity_poly.entity_id
_entity_poly.type
_entity_poly.pdbx_seq_one_letter_code
_entity_poly.pdbx_strand_id
1 'polypeptide(L)'
;MTGNIIGNQNPLVGAAYSYEVQPSDLSFGLRGEYEWYIYKKQKNGSWKDITDKPKTGQKVTYKFGEIALGIEFQMKVYETKKGILPGLPDTKELAGTLTIIPTSNKVPKIDKVVLFNRGAKDVNKASYRDTLIAQAHCIAMFNKEIEFHLWEDDAPGKGHDPVINKNNRHTRSYKALVNANGIAEVKIPLMSDEK
;
A
#
# COMPACT_ATOMS: atom_id res chain seq x y z
N MET A 1 11.80 31.08 -6.42
CA MET A 1 12.17 29.75 -6.93
C MET A 1 11.95 28.77 -5.79
N THR A 2 11.10 27.77 -5.96
CA THR A 2 11.00 26.63 -5.03
C THR A 2 12.34 25.91 -5.03
N GLY A 3 12.93 25.70 -3.85
CA GLY A 3 14.11 24.85 -3.68
C GLY A 3 13.81 23.39 -3.99
N ASN A 4 14.88 22.62 -4.23
CA ASN A 4 14.79 21.19 -4.50
C ASN A 4 14.89 20.40 -3.18
N ILE A 5 13.97 19.43 -3.01
CA ILE A 5 14.10 18.40 -1.97
C ILE A 5 14.93 17.26 -2.57
N ILE A 6 16.01 16.88 -1.91
CA ILE A 6 16.84 15.72 -2.22
C ILE A 6 16.37 14.56 -1.36
N GLY A 7 16.05 13.42 -1.97
CA GLY A 7 15.68 12.20 -1.27
C GLY A 7 15.15 11.11 -2.20
N ASN A 8 14.95 9.91 -1.66
CA ASN A 8 14.47 8.79 -2.46
C ASN A 8 12.97 8.95 -2.78
N GLN A 9 12.64 9.03 -4.07
CA GLN A 9 11.26 9.10 -4.56
C GLN A 9 10.54 7.74 -4.51
N ASN A 10 11.29 6.64 -4.45
CA ASN A 10 10.78 5.27 -4.37
C ASN A 10 11.34 4.54 -3.14
N PRO A 11 11.08 5.03 -1.90
CA PRO A 11 11.62 4.42 -0.69
C PRO A 11 11.05 3.02 -0.50
N LEU A 12 11.88 2.09 -0.04
CA LEU A 12 11.42 0.76 0.35
C LEU A 12 10.54 0.84 1.60
N VAL A 13 9.37 0.23 1.54
CA VAL A 13 8.50 0.07 2.71
C VAL A 13 9.25 -0.65 3.84
N GLY A 14 9.07 -0.16 5.07
CA GLY A 14 9.76 -0.67 6.25
C GLY A 14 11.16 -0.08 6.50
N ALA A 15 11.79 0.55 5.51
CA ALA A 15 13.09 1.20 5.64
C ALA A 15 12.97 2.72 5.88
N ALA A 16 13.98 3.29 6.52
CA ALA A 16 14.07 4.72 6.81
C ALA A 16 14.92 5.43 5.76
N TYR A 17 14.43 6.56 5.24
CA TYR A 17 15.11 7.39 4.25
C TYR A 17 15.21 8.84 4.73
N SER A 18 16.37 9.45 4.50
CA SER A 18 16.58 10.88 4.74
C SER A 18 16.14 11.71 3.54
N TYR A 19 15.56 12.87 3.83
CA TYR A 19 15.14 13.89 2.89
C TYR A 19 15.73 15.22 3.36
N GLU A 20 16.25 16.00 2.42
CA GLU A 20 17.00 17.21 2.71
C GLU A 20 16.55 18.32 1.76
N VAL A 21 16.31 19.52 2.27
CA VAL A 21 16.03 20.69 1.44
C VAL A 21 17.35 21.35 1.10
N GLN A 22 17.60 21.59 -0.18
CA GLN A 22 18.73 22.39 -0.61
C GLN A 22 18.28 23.86 -0.61
N PRO A 23 18.81 24.71 0.28
CA PRO A 23 18.44 26.13 0.31
C PRO A 23 18.81 26.80 -1.01
N SER A 24 18.05 27.80 -1.43
CA SER A 24 18.42 28.60 -2.60
C SER A 24 19.63 29.47 -2.25
N ASP A 25 20.60 29.59 -3.15
CA ASP A 25 21.91 30.26 -2.93
C ASP A 25 21.81 31.75 -2.50
N LEU A 26 20.63 32.36 -2.62
CA LEU A 26 20.35 33.73 -2.16
C LEU A 26 20.10 33.84 -0.64
N SER A 27 20.13 32.72 0.09
CA SER A 27 19.85 32.65 1.52
C SER A 27 21.13 32.88 2.34
N PHE A 28 21.71 34.08 2.24
CA PHE A 28 22.91 34.44 3.02
C PHE A 28 22.58 34.46 4.53
N GLY A 29 23.11 33.48 5.27
CA GLY A 29 23.40 33.58 6.71
C GLY A 29 22.26 33.34 7.71
N LEU A 30 20.99 33.29 7.30
CA LEU A 30 19.88 32.94 8.19
C LEU A 30 19.48 31.48 7.98
N ARG A 31 19.70 30.63 8.98
CA ARG A 31 19.13 29.27 8.99
C ARG A 31 17.61 29.40 9.11
N GLY A 32 16.90 29.32 7.99
CA GLY A 32 15.44 29.24 7.98
C GLY A 32 14.95 28.07 8.84
N GLU A 33 13.83 28.28 9.53
CA GLU A 33 13.17 27.21 10.28
C GLU A 33 12.28 26.42 9.30
N TYR A 34 12.68 25.19 8.99
CA TYR A 34 11.95 24.35 8.02
C TYR A 34 10.96 23.43 8.72
N GLU A 35 9.77 23.29 8.13
CA GLU A 35 8.73 22.35 8.55
C GLU A 35 8.30 21.44 7.39
N TRP A 36 8.18 20.15 7.66
CA TRP A 36 7.91 19.12 6.67
C TRP A 36 6.53 18.52 6.84
N TYR A 37 5.81 18.46 5.72
CA TYR A 37 4.43 17.98 5.63
C TYR A 37 4.33 16.85 4.61
N ILE A 38 3.48 15.87 4.89
CA ILE A 38 3.17 14.75 4.00
C ILE A 38 1.71 14.81 3.61
N TYR A 39 1.46 14.86 2.31
CA TYR A 39 0.13 14.78 1.73
C TYR A 39 -0.06 13.42 1.07
N LYS A 40 -1.18 12.76 1.32
CA LYS A 40 -1.56 11.49 0.69
C LYS A 40 -2.56 11.73 -0.43
N LYS A 41 -2.28 11.19 -1.63
CA LYS A 41 -3.23 11.22 -2.74
C LYS A 41 -4.47 10.36 -2.41
N GLN A 42 -5.64 10.95 -2.55
CA GLN A 42 -6.93 10.30 -2.34
C GLN A 42 -7.42 9.66 -3.65
N LYS A 43 -8.41 8.76 -3.55
CA LYS A 43 -8.99 8.07 -4.73
C LYS A 43 -9.59 9.04 -5.76
N ASN A 44 -10.11 10.19 -5.31
CA ASN A 44 -10.66 11.24 -6.17
C ASN A 44 -9.57 12.17 -6.76
N GLY A 45 -8.29 11.86 -6.54
CA GLY A 45 -7.16 12.66 -7.01
C GLY A 45 -6.77 13.84 -6.11
N SER A 46 -7.54 14.15 -5.06
CA SER A 46 -7.19 15.25 -4.15
C SER A 46 -6.03 14.89 -3.21
N TRP A 47 -5.33 15.90 -2.71
CA TRP A 47 -4.28 15.74 -1.70
C TRP A 47 -4.84 15.98 -0.31
N LYS A 48 -4.67 15.02 0.60
CA LYS A 48 -5.03 15.16 2.01
C LYS A 48 -3.78 15.30 2.86
N ASP A 49 -3.69 16.34 3.67
CA ASP A 49 -2.64 16.46 4.68
C ASP A 49 -2.80 15.33 5.71
N ILE A 50 -1.74 14.55 5.89
CA ILE A 50 -1.67 13.47 6.90
C ILE A 50 -0.59 13.75 7.94
N THR A 51 -0.08 14.97 7.98
CA THR A 51 0.90 15.42 8.95
C THR A 51 0.22 15.62 10.29
N ASP A 52 0.60 14.82 11.30
CA ASP A 52 0.16 15.03 12.67
C ASP A 52 1.00 16.14 13.31
N LYS A 53 2.28 15.85 13.56
CA LYS A 53 3.29 16.84 13.96
C LYS A 53 4.32 17.02 12.84
N PRO A 54 4.49 18.24 12.29
CA PRO A 54 5.51 18.50 11.29
C PRO A 54 6.90 18.19 11.84
N LYS A 55 7.73 17.54 11.02
CA LYS A 55 9.15 17.40 11.34
C LYS A 55 9.85 18.71 11.03
N THR A 56 10.89 19.05 11.79
CA THR A 56 11.60 20.31 11.63
C THR A 56 13.07 20.13 11.25
N GLY A 57 13.64 21.16 10.64
CA GLY A 57 15.06 21.22 10.25
C GLY A 57 15.31 20.95 8.76
N GLN A 58 16.53 21.24 8.30
CA GLN A 58 16.91 21.10 6.87
C GLN A 58 16.89 19.66 6.37
N LYS A 59 17.03 18.69 7.29
CA LYS A 59 17.08 17.26 6.98
C LYS A 59 16.19 16.49 7.94
N VAL A 60 15.35 15.61 7.39
CA VAL A 60 14.41 14.79 8.15
C VAL A 60 14.43 13.36 7.65
N THR A 61 14.12 12.41 8.54
CA THR A 61 14.02 10.99 8.18
C THR A 61 12.58 10.53 8.20
N TYR A 62 12.12 9.82 7.18
CA TYR A 62 10.79 9.20 7.11
C TYR A 62 10.90 7.69 6.89
N LYS A 63 9.91 6.95 7.42
CA LYS A 63 9.72 5.52 7.20
C LYS A 63 8.29 5.29 6.75
N PHE A 64 8.12 4.70 5.57
CA PHE A 64 6.81 4.36 5.02
C PHE A 64 6.49 2.90 5.34
N GLY A 65 5.31 2.63 5.91
CA GLY A 65 4.87 1.27 6.21
C GLY A 65 4.30 0.55 4.98
N GLU A 66 4.02 -0.75 5.11
CA GLU A 66 3.42 -1.58 4.04
C GLU A 66 2.09 -1.00 3.52
N ILE A 67 1.29 -0.38 4.40
CA ILE A 67 0.03 0.28 4.01
C ILE A 67 0.22 1.47 3.05
N ALA A 68 1.45 1.96 2.90
CA ALA A 68 1.81 3.04 1.99
C ALA A 68 2.30 2.53 0.62
N LEU A 69 2.43 1.21 0.44
CA LEU A 69 2.93 0.59 -0.79
C LEU A 69 2.10 1.03 -2.00
N GLY A 70 2.76 1.61 -3.01
CA GLY A 70 2.13 2.06 -4.25
C GLY A 70 1.19 3.27 -4.10
N ILE A 71 1.05 3.84 -2.90
CA ILE A 71 0.30 5.07 -2.68
C ILE A 71 1.21 6.26 -3.01
N GLU A 72 0.69 7.20 -3.79
CA GLU A 72 1.40 8.44 -4.08
C GLU A 72 1.27 9.44 -2.93
N PHE A 73 2.41 9.95 -2.48
CA PHE A 73 2.53 11.00 -1.48
C PHE A 73 3.21 12.22 -2.08
N GLN A 74 2.89 13.40 -1.53
CA GLN A 74 3.59 14.64 -1.82
C GLN A 74 4.18 15.16 -0.52
N MET A 75 5.50 15.20 -0.46
CA MET A 75 6.26 15.82 0.61
C MET A 75 6.42 17.29 0.29
N LYS A 76 6.03 18.17 1.21
CA LYS A 76 6.22 19.62 1.10
C LYS A 76 7.07 20.09 2.26
N VAL A 77 8.04 20.93 1.96
CA VAL A 77 8.83 21.62 2.98
C VAL A 77 8.51 23.11 2.91
N TYR A 78 8.23 23.71 4.05
CA TYR A 78 7.99 25.13 4.20
C TYR A 78 9.14 25.75 5.00
N GLU A 79 9.59 26.92 4.59
CA GLU A 79 10.59 27.70 5.31
C GLU A 79 9.92 28.88 5.99
N THR A 80 10.18 29.06 7.28
CA THR A 80 9.81 30.27 8.02
C THR A 80 10.97 31.25 7.95
N LYS A 81 10.73 32.39 7.28
CA LYS A 81 11.68 33.50 7.18
C LYS A 81 11.29 34.54 8.22
N LYS A 82 12.24 34.85 9.11
CA LYS A 82 12.02 35.86 10.15
C LYS A 82 11.97 37.25 9.52
N GLY A 83 11.05 38.09 10.00
CA GLY A 83 11.04 39.50 9.65
C GLY A 83 12.38 40.16 10.01
N ILE A 84 13.11 40.64 9.01
CA ILE A 84 14.47 41.19 9.20
C ILE A 84 14.44 42.62 9.76
N LEU A 85 13.24 43.25 9.80
CA LEU A 85 13.02 44.58 10.34
C LEU A 85 11.96 44.55 11.46
N PRO A 86 12.03 45.44 12.46
CA PRO A 86 11.01 45.56 13.49
C PRO A 86 9.63 45.81 12.88
N GLY A 87 8.66 44.95 13.22
CA GLY A 87 7.27 45.07 12.76
C GLY A 87 6.93 44.32 11.46
N LEU A 88 7.90 43.70 10.79
CA LEU A 88 7.63 42.77 9.68
C LEU A 88 7.24 41.39 10.24
N PRO A 89 6.10 40.82 9.85
CA PRO A 89 5.71 39.48 10.29
C PRO A 89 6.61 38.41 9.67
N ASP A 90 6.74 37.29 10.37
CA ASP A 90 7.38 36.10 9.83
C ASP A 90 6.56 35.58 8.64
N THR A 91 7.24 35.19 7.55
CA THR A 91 6.58 34.59 6.39
C THR A 91 6.87 33.09 6.34
N LYS A 92 5.84 32.31 6.03
CA LYS A 92 5.96 30.87 5.76
C LYS A 92 5.79 30.62 4.28
N GLU A 93 6.86 30.21 3.62
CA GLU A 93 6.91 30.04 2.17
C GLU A 93 7.15 28.58 1.81
N LEU A 94 6.57 28.12 0.70
CA LEU A 94 6.83 26.77 0.18
C LEU A 94 8.27 26.72 -0.34
N ALA A 95 9.12 26.02 0.39
CA ALA A 95 10.53 25.87 0.07
C ALA A 95 10.80 24.71 -0.90
N GLY A 96 9.91 23.71 -0.99
CA GLY A 96 10.10 22.61 -1.95
C GLY A 96 8.98 21.59 -1.94
N THR A 97 8.94 20.75 -2.96
CA THR A 97 7.97 19.65 -3.09
C THR A 97 8.60 18.43 -3.74
N LEU A 98 8.27 17.23 -3.25
CA LEU A 98 8.74 15.95 -3.78
C LEU A 98 7.60 14.94 -3.82
N THR A 99 7.39 14.30 -4.97
CA THR A 99 6.48 13.15 -5.09
C THR A 99 7.20 11.88 -4.65
N ILE A 100 6.55 11.08 -3.80
CA ILE A 100 7.09 9.85 -3.22
C ILE A 100 6.09 8.72 -3.44
N ILE A 101 6.54 7.59 -3.97
CA ILE A 101 5.76 6.38 -4.16
C ILE A 101 6.53 5.21 -3.50
N PRO A 102 6.18 4.82 -2.26
CA PRO A 102 6.85 3.72 -1.59
C PRO A 102 6.74 2.41 -2.37
N THR A 103 7.84 1.67 -2.44
CA THR A 103 7.97 0.40 -3.19
C THR A 103 8.36 -0.76 -2.28
N SER A 104 8.27 -1.99 -2.79
CA SER A 104 8.73 -3.19 -2.11
C SER A 104 9.99 -3.72 -2.79
N ASN A 105 10.95 -4.23 -2.01
CA ASN A 105 12.10 -4.98 -2.51
C ASN A 105 11.82 -6.48 -2.68
N LYS A 106 10.64 -6.94 -2.24
CA LYS A 106 10.19 -8.32 -2.41
C LYS A 106 9.46 -8.46 -3.74
N VAL A 107 9.66 -9.59 -4.41
CA VAL A 107 8.94 -9.96 -5.63
C VAL A 107 7.47 -10.24 -5.26
N PRO A 108 6.50 -9.53 -5.88
CA PRO A 108 5.08 -9.78 -5.64
C PRO A 108 4.70 -11.22 -6.02
N LYS A 109 4.14 -11.98 -5.09
CA LYS A 109 3.66 -13.34 -5.35
C LYS A 109 2.57 -13.79 -4.39
N ILE A 110 1.78 -14.75 -4.84
CA ILE A 110 0.95 -15.60 -3.97
C ILE A 110 1.89 -16.71 -3.46
N ASP A 111 2.08 -16.78 -2.14
CA ASP A 111 2.98 -17.74 -1.51
C ASP A 111 2.29 -19.09 -1.29
N LYS A 112 1.05 -19.06 -0.79
CA LYS A 112 0.18 -20.25 -0.67
C LYS A 112 -1.29 -19.86 -0.66
N VAL A 113 -2.14 -20.82 -0.99
CA VAL A 113 -3.59 -20.72 -0.84
C VAL A 113 -4.05 -21.84 0.08
N VAL A 114 -4.88 -21.50 1.07
CA VAL A 114 -5.46 -22.46 2.00
C VAL A 114 -6.97 -22.42 1.85
N LEU A 115 -7.57 -23.59 1.67
CA LEU A 115 -9.02 -23.77 1.59
C LEU A 115 -9.50 -24.38 2.90
N PHE A 116 -10.45 -23.72 3.56
CA PHE A 116 -10.98 -24.15 4.85
C PHE A 116 -12.46 -24.53 4.76
N ASN A 117 -12.84 -25.59 5.48
CA ASN A 117 -14.24 -25.94 5.76
C ASN A 117 -14.56 -25.81 7.26
N ARG A 118 -14.42 -24.59 7.82
CA ARG A 118 -14.55 -24.33 9.28
C ARG A 118 -15.96 -24.50 9.85
N GLY A 119 -16.97 -24.75 9.01
CA GLY A 119 -18.35 -24.98 9.42
C GLY A 119 -18.79 -26.44 9.42
N ALA A 120 -17.99 -27.35 8.85
CA ALA A 120 -18.36 -28.75 8.71
C ALA A 120 -18.00 -29.59 9.94
N LYS A 121 -18.78 -30.66 10.15
CA LYS A 121 -18.52 -31.67 11.19
C LYS A 121 -17.19 -32.41 10.96
N ASP A 122 -16.79 -32.57 9.70
CA ASP A 122 -15.49 -33.11 9.29
C ASP A 122 -14.85 -32.10 8.32
N VAL A 123 -13.76 -31.47 8.75
CA VAL A 123 -13.06 -30.43 7.98
C VAL A 123 -12.41 -30.95 6.70
N ASN A 124 -12.25 -32.28 6.57
CA ASN A 124 -11.68 -32.92 5.37
C ASN A 124 -12.74 -33.32 4.34
N LYS A 125 -14.02 -33.12 4.64
CA LYS A 125 -15.13 -33.38 3.71
C LYS A 125 -15.89 -32.09 3.46
N ALA A 126 -16.39 -31.93 2.24
CA ALA A 126 -17.26 -30.82 1.87
C ALA A 126 -18.60 -31.37 1.37
N SER A 127 -19.70 -30.73 1.79
CA SER A 127 -21.03 -30.93 1.23
C SER A 127 -21.37 -29.76 0.31
N TYR A 128 -22.19 -29.97 -0.72
CA TYR A 128 -22.70 -28.87 -1.55
C TYR A 128 -23.41 -27.78 -0.74
N ARG A 129 -23.93 -28.10 0.46
CA ARG A 129 -24.53 -27.10 1.36
C ARG A 129 -23.52 -26.25 2.13
N ASP A 130 -22.24 -26.58 2.07
CA ASP A 130 -21.20 -25.88 2.82
C ASP A 130 -20.79 -24.57 2.11
N THR A 131 -20.19 -23.67 2.90
CA THR A 131 -19.47 -22.51 2.40
C THR A 131 -18.01 -22.65 2.79
N LEU A 132 -17.13 -22.77 1.80
CA LEU A 132 -15.69 -22.83 1.99
C LEU A 132 -15.11 -21.43 2.17
N ILE A 133 -13.96 -21.33 2.83
CA ILE A 133 -13.19 -20.09 2.95
C ILE A 133 -11.85 -20.31 2.24
N ALA A 134 -11.60 -19.56 1.17
CA ALA A 134 -10.31 -19.56 0.49
C ALA A 134 -9.48 -18.36 0.98
N GLN A 135 -8.26 -18.64 1.43
CA GLN A 135 -7.33 -17.64 1.94
C GLN A 135 -6.02 -17.70 1.17
N ALA A 136 -5.72 -16.65 0.40
CA ALA A 136 -4.42 -16.47 -0.24
C ALA A 136 -3.48 -15.70 0.70
N HIS A 137 -2.31 -16.28 0.97
CA HIS A 137 -1.21 -15.61 1.64
C HIS A 137 -0.27 -15.05 0.58
N CYS A 138 -0.11 -13.73 0.56
CA CYS A 138 0.58 -12.99 -0.47
C CYS A 138 1.76 -12.21 0.12
N ILE A 139 2.80 -12.04 -0.68
CA ILE A 139 3.98 -11.25 -0.35
C ILE A 139 4.01 -10.03 -1.27
N ALA A 140 4.14 -8.83 -0.69
CA ALA A 140 4.25 -7.56 -1.44
C ALA A 140 3.09 -7.30 -2.43
N MET A 141 1.89 -7.76 -2.07
CA MET A 141 0.68 -7.57 -2.88
C MET A 141 -0.38 -6.74 -2.16
N PHE A 142 -0.03 -5.94 -1.13
CA PHE A 142 -1.00 -5.09 -0.41
C PHE A 142 -1.87 -4.29 -1.39
N ASN A 143 -3.19 -4.34 -1.17
CA ASN A 143 -4.20 -3.67 -2.00
C ASN A 143 -4.23 -4.11 -3.49
N LYS A 144 -3.57 -5.22 -3.83
CA LYS A 144 -3.81 -5.92 -5.10
C LYS A 144 -5.05 -6.82 -4.96
N GLU A 145 -5.80 -6.93 -6.04
CA GLU A 145 -6.95 -7.85 -6.12
C GLU A 145 -6.45 -9.26 -6.48
N ILE A 146 -6.95 -10.25 -5.75
CA ILE A 146 -6.77 -11.68 -6.05
C ILE A 146 -8.11 -12.23 -6.52
N GLU A 147 -8.10 -12.91 -7.67
CA GLU A 147 -9.24 -13.66 -8.18
C GLU A 147 -9.07 -15.15 -7.84
N PHE A 148 -10.08 -15.70 -7.18
CA PHE A 148 -10.16 -17.08 -6.75
C PHE A 148 -11.09 -17.87 -7.67
N HIS A 149 -10.66 -19.07 -8.00
CA HIS A 149 -11.43 -20.06 -8.73
C HIS A 149 -11.37 -21.39 -7.99
N LEU A 150 -12.51 -22.09 -7.94
CA LEU A 150 -12.64 -23.40 -7.31
C LEU A 150 -12.88 -24.44 -8.40
N TRP A 151 -12.34 -25.64 -8.22
CA TRP A 151 -12.52 -26.78 -9.12
C TRP A 151 -12.65 -28.06 -8.29
N GLU A 152 -13.44 -29.01 -8.78
CA GLU A 152 -13.43 -30.39 -8.27
C GLU A 152 -12.25 -31.15 -8.90
N ASP A 153 -11.45 -31.80 -8.05
CA ASP A 153 -10.29 -32.60 -8.46
C ASP A 153 -10.72 -34.05 -8.73
N ASP A 154 -11.10 -34.31 -9.98
CA ASP A 154 -11.45 -35.64 -10.48
C ASP A 154 -10.24 -36.39 -11.07
N ALA A 155 -9.03 -35.81 -11.01
CA ALA A 155 -7.86 -36.43 -11.61
C ALA A 155 -7.32 -37.56 -10.71
N PRO A 156 -6.91 -38.72 -11.26
CA PRO A 156 -6.24 -39.75 -10.49
C PRO A 156 -4.90 -39.22 -9.94
N GLY A 157 -4.81 -39.00 -8.63
CA GLY A 157 -3.62 -38.43 -7.99
C GLY A 157 -3.99 -37.33 -6.99
N LYS A 158 -3.04 -36.44 -6.68
CA LYS A 158 -3.29 -35.20 -5.93
C LYS A 158 -3.03 -34.02 -6.85
N GLY A 159 -4.02 -33.17 -7.09
CA GLY A 159 -3.85 -31.87 -7.73
C GLY A 159 -4.52 -31.76 -9.10
N HIS A 160 -4.78 -30.51 -9.48
CA HIS A 160 -5.48 -30.13 -10.70
C HIS A 160 -4.76 -30.59 -11.98
N ASP A 161 -5.47 -31.35 -12.82
CA ASP A 161 -5.10 -31.66 -14.20
C ASP A 161 -5.94 -30.79 -15.18
N PRO A 162 -5.30 -29.97 -16.02
CA PRO A 162 -6.02 -29.02 -16.89
C PRO A 162 -6.80 -29.68 -18.03
N VAL A 163 -6.53 -30.95 -18.36
CA VAL A 163 -7.25 -31.70 -19.40
C VAL A 163 -8.43 -32.45 -18.78
N ILE A 164 -8.22 -33.09 -17.62
CA ILE A 164 -9.25 -33.88 -16.93
C ILE A 164 -10.26 -32.96 -16.25
N ASN A 165 -9.81 -31.93 -15.52
CA ASN A 165 -10.70 -31.07 -14.72
C ASN A 165 -11.22 -29.85 -15.49
N LYS A 166 -11.05 -29.79 -16.81
CA LYS A 166 -11.42 -28.61 -17.63
C LYS A 166 -12.88 -28.16 -17.46
N ASN A 167 -13.78 -29.10 -17.15
CA ASN A 167 -15.21 -28.87 -16.97
C ASN A 167 -15.64 -28.78 -15.50
N ASN A 168 -14.72 -28.98 -14.56
CA ASN A 168 -15.02 -29.09 -13.13
C ASN A 168 -14.84 -27.78 -12.38
N ARG A 169 -14.69 -26.68 -13.14
CA ARG A 169 -14.56 -25.34 -12.58
C ARG A 169 -15.92 -24.88 -12.07
N HIS A 170 -15.95 -24.44 -10.82
CA HIS A 170 -17.06 -23.67 -10.30
C HIS A 170 -17.21 -22.38 -11.12
N THR A 171 -18.41 -22.14 -11.66
CA THR A 171 -18.64 -21.10 -12.69
C THR A 171 -18.41 -19.67 -12.19
N ARG A 172 -18.47 -19.45 -10.87
CA ARG A 172 -18.24 -18.15 -10.24
C ARG A 172 -16.77 -17.94 -9.92
N SER A 173 -16.28 -16.73 -10.16
CA SER A 173 -15.04 -16.24 -9.58
C SER A 173 -15.31 -15.30 -8.42
N TYR A 174 -14.37 -15.27 -7.48
CA TYR A 174 -14.48 -14.48 -6.26
C TYR A 174 -13.26 -13.59 -6.14
N LYS A 175 -13.45 -12.35 -5.72
CA LYS A 175 -12.39 -11.35 -5.68
C LYS A 175 -12.23 -10.77 -4.29
N ALA A 176 -10.99 -10.61 -3.85
CA ALA A 176 -10.67 -9.92 -2.60
C ALA A 176 -9.36 -9.14 -2.72
N LEU A 177 -9.30 -8.00 -2.02
CA LEU A 177 -8.07 -7.23 -1.88
C LEU A 177 -7.18 -7.85 -0.80
N VAL A 178 -5.88 -7.91 -1.05
CA VAL A 178 -4.89 -8.29 -0.05
C VAL A 178 -4.81 -7.22 1.03
N ASN A 179 -5.07 -7.61 2.28
CA ASN A 179 -5.01 -6.72 3.44
C ASN A 179 -3.56 -6.49 3.94
N ALA A 180 -3.41 -5.69 5.00
CA ALA A 180 -2.11 -5.33 5.57
C ALA A 180 -1.30 -6.53 6.14
N ASN A 181 -1.97 -7.65 6.43
CA ASN A 181 -1.32 -8.89 6.87
C ASN A 181 -0.91 -9.80 5.69
N GLY A 182 -1.05 -9.31 4.45
CA GLY A 182 -0.76 -10.11 3.26
C GLY A 182 -1.83 -11.16 2.97
N ILE A 183 -3.08 -10.96 3.42
CA ILE A 183 -4.15 -11.95 3.25
C ILE A 183 -5.26 -11.40 2.36
N ALA A 184 -5.62 -12.15 1.32
CA ALA A 184 -6.89 -12.01 0.61
C ALA A 184 -7.78 -13.21 0.94
N GLU A 185 -9.04 -12.97 1.29
CA GLU A 185 -9.97 -14.01 1.75
C GLU A 185 -11.34 -13.85 1.10
N VAL A 186 -11.92 -14.97 0.67
CA VAL A 186 -13.27 -15.05 0.10
C VAL A 186 -14.05 -16.22 0.69
N LYS A 187 -15.38 -16.06 0.77
CA LYS A 187 -16.31 -17.15 1.07
C LYS A 187 -16.88 -17.70 -0.23
N ILE A 188 -16.81 -19.01 -0.41
CA ILE A 188 -17.23 -19.72 -1.61
C ILE A 188 -18.37 -20.67 -1.23
N PRO A 189 -19.65 -20.29 -1.45
CA PRO A 189 -20.76 -21.22 -1.30
C PRO A 189 -20.65 -22.31 -2.37
N LEU A 190 -20.81 -23.59 -1.98
CA LEU A 190 -20.75 -24.72 -2.90
C LEU A 190 -22.07 -25.01 -3.62
N MET A 191 -23.19 -24.52 -3.07
CA MET A 191 -24.45 -24.47 -3.82
C MET A 191 -24.29 -23.39 -4.89
N SER A 192 -24.21 -23.81 -6.15
CA SER A 192 -24.56 -22.94 -7.25
C SER A 192 -26.04 -22.59 -7.11
N ASP A 193 -26.41 -21.32 -7.20
CA ASP A 193 -27.83 -20.97 -7.34
C ASP A 193 -28.37 -21.78 -8.52
N GLU A 194 -29.21 -22.78 -8.23
CA GLU A 194 -29.87 -23.59 -9.24
C GLU A 194 -30.68 -22.63 -10.13
N LYS A 195 -30.53 -22.81 -11.44
CA LYS A 195 -31.33 -22.09 -12.44
C LYS A 195 -32.78 -22.51 -12.38
#